data_AF-A0A2P4PVY6-F1
#
_entry.id   AF-A0A2P4PVY6-F1
#
_cell.length_a   1.000
_cell.length_b   1.000
_cell.length_c   1.000
_cell.angle_alpha   90.00
_cell.angle_beta   90.00
_cell.angle_gamma   90.00
#
_symmetry.space_group_name_H-M   'P 1'
#
loop_
_entity.id
_entity.type
_entity.pdbx_description
1 polymer ?
#
loop_
_entity_poly.entity_id
_entity_poly.type
_entity_poly.pdbx_seq_one_letter_code
_entity_poly.pdbx_strand_id
1 'polypeptide(L)'
;MINASDFEVFLKSSQNTFIKKLLIRNRIYEECEDILPYIKKYIMKSKRVEYLAIVGAFLREDEDLFSLKDEVKEFELHNIKVLNYYELKIDCYNFIKEMY
;
A
#
# COMPACT_ATOMS: atom_id res chain seq x y z
N MET A 1 -10.68 -9.39 4.44
CA MET A 1 -10.99 -8.93 3.09
C MET A 1 -11.08 -7.43 3.19
N ILE A 2 -10.37 -6.69 2.34
CA ILE A 2 -10.55 -5.25 2.27
C ILE A 2 -11.76 -5.01 1.37
N ASN A 3 -12.83 -4.44 1.92
CA ASN A 3 -13.94 -3.93 1.14
C ASN A 3 -13.52 -2.58 0.53
N ALA A 4 -13.68 -2.38 -0.78
CA ALA A 4 -13.20 -1.18 -1.44
C ALA A 4 -13.97 0.08 -1.03
N SER A 5 -15.26 -0.05 -0.67
CA SER A 5 -16.06 1.08 -0.19
C SER A 5 -15.59 1.56 1.19
N ASP A 6 -15.34 0.65 2.13
CA ASP A 6 -14.77 0.99 3.43
C ASP A 6 -13.34 1.53 3.29
N PHE A 7 -12.57 0.96 2.38
CA PHE A 7 -11.23 1.44 2.06
C PHE A 7 -11.25 2.86 1.49
N GLU A 8 -12.20 3.17 0.61
CA GLU A 8 -12.40 4.52 0.09
C GLU A 8 -12.75 5.51 1.22
N VAL A 9 -13.59 5.10 2.18
CA VAL A 9 -13.90 5.92 3.38
C VAL A 9 -12.64 6.19 4.20
N PHE A 10 -11.80 5.18 4.45
CA PHE A 10 -10.50 5.35 5.12
C PHE A 10 -9.57 6.33 4.38
N LEU A 11 -9.50 6.21 3.05
CA LEU A 11 -8.67 7.09 2.24
C LEU A 11 -9.16 8.54 2.29
N LYS A 12 -10.48 8.76 2.27
CA LYS A 12 -11.09 10.10 2.41
C LYS A 12 -10.87 10.69 3.80
N SER A 13 -11.08 9.90 4.85
CA SER A 13 -10.94 10.38 6.24
C SER A 13 -9.51 10.78 6.57
N SER A 14 -8.52 10.14 5.94
CA SER A 14 -7.10 10.44 6.12
C SER A 14 -6.57 11.54 5.20
N GLN A 15 -7.38 12.17 4.34
CA GLN A 15 -6.91 13.00 3.20
C GLN A 15 -5.87 14.10 3.54
N ASN A 16 -5.94 14.67 4.74
CA ASN A 16 -5.05 15.75 5.21
C ASN A 16 -3.83 15.23 5.98
N THR A 17 -3.60 13.92 6.00
CA THR A 17 -2.49 13.28 6.72
C THR A 17 -1.39 12.92 5.74
N PHE A 18 -0.18 13.41 5.99
CA PHE A 18 1.02 12.90 5.33
C PHE A 18 1.44 11.58 6.00
N ILE A 19 1.68 10.56 5.17
CA ILE A 19 2.05 9.23 5.62
C ILE A 19 3.42 8.90 5.05
N LYS A 20 4.44 8.83 5.91
CA LYS A 20 5.79 8.49 5.46
C LYS A 20 5.84 7.09 4.84
N LYS A 21 5.32 6.07 5.54
CA LYS A 21 5.27 4.69 5.06
C LYS A 21 3.83 4.17 5.14
N LEU A 22 3.24 3.85 4.00
CA LEU A 22 1.92 3.21 3.92
C LEU A 22 2.10 1.76 3.47
N LEU A 23 1.77 0.81 4.36
CA LEU A 23 1.83 -0.62 4.07
C LEU A 23 0.42 -1.21 4.15
N ILE A 24 0.01 -1.92 3.11
CA ILE A 24 -1.30 -2.58 3.05
C ILE A 24 -1.07 -4.04 2.73
N ARG A 25 -1.63 -4.93 3.55
CA ARG A 25 -1.66 -6.37 3.29
C ARG A 25 -3.08 -6.85 3.47
N ASN A 26 -3.71 -7.25 2.38
CA ASN A 26 -4.93 -8.02 2.49
C ASN A 26 -4.54 -9.50 2.71
N ARG A 27 -5.14 -10.12 3.73
CA ARG A 27 -4.86 -11.51 4.15
C ARG A 27 -5.97 -12.49 3.76
N ILE A 28 -7.10 -11.99 3.27
CA ILE A 28 -8.25 -12.81 2.87
C ILE A 28 -8.41 -12.62 1.37
N TYR A 29 -8.24 -13.73 0.65
CA TYR A 29 -8.16 -13.78 -0.82
C TYR A 29 -9.51 -14.00 -1.48
N GLU A 30 -10.41 -14.73 -0.80
CA GLU A 30 -11.79 -14.88 -1.21
C GLU A 30 -12.44 -13.48 -1.31
N GLU A 31 -13.02 -13.18 -2.47
CA GLU A 31 -13.72 -11.92 -2.76
C GLU A 31 -12.83 -10.66 -2.67
N CYS A 32 -11.53 -10.78 -2.97
CA CYS A 32 -10.65 -9.61 -2.99
C CYS A 32 -11.06 -8.60 -4.07
N GLU A 33 -11.51 -7.43 -3.64
CA GLU A 33 -11.74 -6.29 -4.53
C GLU A 33 -10.40 -5.60 -4.87
N ASP A 34 -10.27 -5.15 -6.12
CA ASP A 34 -9.09 -4.40 -6.55
C ASP A 34 -9.10 -3.00 -5.96
N ILE A 35 -8.16 -2.71 -5.05
CA ILE A 35 -8.04 -1.40 -4.40
C ILE A 35 -7.12 -0.44 -5.14
N LEU A 36 -6.39 -0.90 -6.17
CA LEU A 36 -5.42 -0.08 -6.90
C LEU A 36 -6.03 1.20 -7.48
N PRO A 37 -7.25 1.20 -8.07
CA PRO A 37 -7.89 2.43 -8.56
C PRO A 37 -8.07 3.48 -7.46
N TYR A 38 -8.39 3.05 -6.24
CA TYR A 38 -8.59 3.94 -5.09
C TYR A 38 -7.27 4.51 -4.58
N ILE A 39 -6.21 3.69 -4.54
CA ILE A 39 -4.85 4.15 -4.23
C ILE A 39 -4.42 5.24 -5.22
N LYS A 40 -4.56 5.00 -6.54
CA LYS A 40 -4.24 6.00 -7.55
C LYS A 40 -5.07 7.28 -7.38
N LYS A 41 -6.37 7.15 -7.14
CA LYS A 41 -7.28 8.29 -6.99
C LYS A 41 -6.95 9.15 -5.76
N TYR A 42 -6.64 8.55 -4.62
CA TYR A 42 -6.57 9.26 -3.34
C TYR A 42 -5.17 9.42 -2.75
N ILE A 43 -4.21 8.56 -3.11
CA ILE A 43 -2.83 8.61 -2.64
C ILE A 43 -1.95 9.28 -3.71
N MET A 44 -2.01 8.80 -4.94
CA MET A 44 -1.16 9.31 -6.02
C MET A 44 -1.47 10.76 -6.39
N LYS A 45 -2.76 11.10 -6.53
CA LYS A 45 -3.19 12.48 -6.83
C LYS A 45 -2.83 13.48 -5.73
N SER A 46 -2.91 13.07 -4.46
CA SER A 46 -2.64 13.95 -3.32
C SER A 46 -1.17 14.02 -2.93
N LYS A 47 -0.32 13.14 -3.48
CA LYS A 47 1.13 13.06 -3.20
C LYS A 47 1.48 13.03 -1.71
N ARG A 48 0.63 12.38 -0.91
CA ARG A 48 0.74 12.37 0.57
C ARG A 48 1.44 11.15 1.16
N VAL A 49 1.97 10.27 0.32
CA VAL A 49 2.71 9.07 0.71
C VAL A 49 4.11 9.13 0.14
N GLU A 50 5.14 8.86 0.95
CA GLU A 50 6.53 8.79 0.46
C GLU A 50 6.91 7.37 0.05
N TYR A 51 6.62 6.38 0.90
CA TYR A 51 6.89 4.96 0.66
C TYR A 51 5.59 4.14 0.68
N LEU A 52 5.35 3.38 -0.38
CA LEU A 52 4.16 2.55 -0.54
C LEU A 52 4.55 1.08 -0.71
N ALA A 53 3.88 0.18 0.01
CA ALA A 53 3.95 -1.25 -0.27
C ALA A 53 2.58 -1.89 -0.08
N ILE A 54 2.16 -2.70 -1.06
CA ILE A 54 0.85 -3.34 -1.08
C ILE A 54 1.02 -4.79 -1.53
N VAL A 55 0.45 -5.73 -0.78
CA VAL A 55 0.44 -7.16 -1.15
C VAL A 55 -0.96 -7.76 -0.97
N GLY A 56 -1.35 -8.61 -1.91
CA GLY A 56 -2.59 -9.40 -1.85
C GLY A 56 -3.87 -8.60 -2.01
N ALA A 57 -3.79 -7.36 -2.52
CA ALA A 57 -4.94 -6.45 -2.67
C ALA A 57 -5.28 -6.18 -4.15
N PHE A 58 -4.95 -7.14 -5.02
CA PHE A 58 -5.13 -7.08 -6.47
C PHE A 58 -5.85 -8.34 -6.95
N LEU A 59 -6.31 -8.34 -8.20
CA LEU A 59 -7.00 -9.49 -8.82
C LEU A 59 -6.15 -10.77 -8.89
N ARG A 60 -4.84 -10.69 -8.65
CA ARG A 60 -3.93 -11.83 -8.55
C ARG A 60 -3.50 -12.03 -7.11
N GLU A 61 -3.69 -13.26 -6.63
CA GLU A 61 -3.37 -13.65 -5.26
C GLU A 61 -1.88 -13.45 -4.95
N ASP A 62 -1.59 -12.94 -3.74
CA ASP A 62 -0.24 -12.70 -3.21
C ASP A 62 0.71 -11.86 -4.08
N GLU A 63 0.18 -11.16 -5.09
CA GLU A 63 0.98 -10.26 -5.91
C GLU A 63 1.35 -9.01 -5.11
N ASP A 64 2.65 -8.72 -5.07
CA ASP A 64 3.19 -7.48 -4.51
C ASP A 64 3.18 -6.40 -5.59
N LEU A 65 2.73 -5.19 -5.26
CA LEU A 65 2.72 -4.03 -6.16
C LEU A 65 4.11 -3.78 -6.77
N PHE A 66 5.18 -4.06 -6.02
CA PHE A 66 6.56 -3.93 -6.49
C PHE A 66 6.89 -4.79 -7.72
N SER A 67 6.15 -5.88 -7.93
CA SER A 67 6.30 -6.79 -9.06
C SER A 67 5.66 -6.23 -10.34
N LEU A 68 4.68 -5.32 -10.21
CA LEU A 68 3.99 -4.67 -11.33
C LEU A 68 4.81 -3.49 -11.86
N LYS A 69 5.79 -3.76 -12.73
CA LYS A 69 6.80 -2.76 -13.13
C LYS A 69 6.23 -1.51 -13.80
N ASP A 70 5.14 -1.61 -14.54
CA ASP A 70 4.53 -0.44 -15.17
C ASP A 70 3.80 0.42 -14.13
N GLU A 71 3.14 -0.21 -13.16
CA GLU A 71 2.52 0.46 -12.02
C GLU A 71 3.55 1.19 -11.16
N VAL A 72 4.66 0.52 -10.84
CA VAL A 72 5.78 1.12 -10.08
C VAL A 72 6.28 2.40 -10.75
N LYS A 73 6.52 2.37 -12.08
CA LYS A 73 6.94 3.54 -12.84
C LYS A 73 5.91 4.68 -12.77
N GLU A 74 4.61 4.36 -12.82
CA GLU A 74 3.55 5.36 -12.71
C GLU A 74 3.57 6.07 -11.33
N PHE A 75 3.77 5.32 -10.25
CA PHE A 75 3.91 5.88 -8.91
C PHE A 75 5.18 6.73 -8.76
N GLU A 76 6.30 6.32 -9.35
CA GLU A 76 7.56 7.07 -9.32
C GLU A 76 7.43 8.45 -9.98
N LEU A 77 6.65 8.57 -11.06
CA LEU A 77 6.33 9.87 -11.69
C LEU A 77 5.60 10.83 -10.73
N HIS A 78 4.99 10.31 -9.67
CA HIS A 78 4.31 11.07 -8.63
C HIS A 78 5.14 11.25 -7.35
N ASN A 79 6.45 10.92 -7.41
CA ASN A 79 7.37 10.92 -6.27
C ASN A 79 6.99 9.94 -5.15
N ILE A 80 6.28 8.86 -5.48
CA ILE A 80 5.92 7.80 -4.54
C ILE A 80 6.85 6.62 -4.80
N LYS A 81 7.62 6.21 -3.78
CA LYS A 81 8.53 5.07 -3.88
C LYS A 81 7.78 3.79 -3.53
N VAL A 82 7.56 2.94 -4.53
CA VAL A 82 7.02 1.60 -4.29
C VAL A 82 8.14 0.66 -3.88
N LEU A 83 7.96 -0.04 -2.77
CA LEU A 83 8.93 -1.01 -2.22
C LEU A 83 8.25 -2.36 -2.03
N ASN A 84 9.07 -3.42 -1.99
CA ASN A 84 8.59 -4.73 -1.61
C ASN A 84 8.02 -4.69 -0.17
N TYR A 85 6.86 -5.32 0.03
CA TYR A 85 6.17 -5.31 1.32
C TYR A 85 7.03 -5.90 2.43
N TYR A 86 7.70 -7.02 2.19
CA TYR A 86 8.50 -7.71 3.20
C TYR A 86 9.80 -6.97 3.54
N GLU A 87 10.33 -6.16 2.61
CA GLU A 87 11.47 -5.27 2.88
C GLU A 87 11.04 -4.03 3.67
N LEU A 88 9.87 -3.45 3.36
CA LEU A 88 9.40 -2.23 4.01
C LEU A 88 8.79 -2.50 5.39
N LYS A 89 8.27 -3.72 5.61
CA LYS A 89 7.63 -4.14 6.86
C LYS A 89 8.64 -4.08 8.01
N ILE A 90 8.26 -3.38 9.08
CA ILE A 90 8.99 -3.45 10.34
C ILE A 90 8.74 -4.83 10.95
N ASP A 91 9.83 -5.58 11.13
CA ASP A 91 9.79 -6.79 11.92
C ASP A 91 9.81 -6.39 13.41
N CYS A 92 8.68 -6.59 14.09
CA CYS A 92 8.56 -6.21 15.50
C CYS A 92 9.56 -6.95 16.39
N TYR A 93 9.90 -8.21 16.06
CA TYR A 93 10.86 -8.97 16.85
C TYR A 93 12.26 -8.38 16.70
N ASN A 94 12.70 -8.10 15.47
CA ASN A 94 14.01 -7.46 15.24
C ASN A 94 14.06 -6.07 15.87
N PHE A 95 13.00 -5.26 15.73
CA PHE A 95 12.91 -3.94 16.34
C PHE A 95 13.04 -4.01 17.86
N ILE A 96 12.32 -4.92 18.53
CA ILE A 96 12.40 -5.10 19.98
C ILE A 96 13.78 -5.64 20.39
N LYS A 97 14.34 -6.58 19.62
CA LYS A 97 15.66 -7.16 19.89
C LYS A 97 16.77 -6.12 19.83
N GLU A 98 16.69 -5.12 18.95
CA GLU A 98 17.67 -4.03 18.89
C GLU A 98 17.57 -3.04 20.06
N MET A 99 16.50 -3.09 20.86
CA MET A 99 16.32 -2.23 22.04
C MET A 99 16.92 -2.81 23.33
N TYR A 100 17.32 -4.09 23.34
CA TYR A 100 17.89 -4.79 24.49
C TYR A 100 19.30 -5.28 24.17
#